data_AF-A0A0M0GE12-F1
#
_entry.id   AF-A0A0M0GE12-F1
#
_cell.length_a   1.000
_cell.length_b   1.000
_cell.length_c   1.000
_cell.angle_alpha   90.00
_cell.angle_beta   90.00
_cell.angle_gamma   90.00
#
_symmetry.space_group_name_H-M   'P 1'
#
loop_
_entity.id
_entity.type
_entity.pdbx_description
1 polymer ?
#
loop_
_entity_poly.entity_id
_entity_poly.type
_entity_poly.pdbx_seq_one_letter_code
_entity_poly.pdbx_strand_id
1 'polypeptide(L)'
;MKKIGFLLMAVLLTTALGIKTAEAAYLPEYDKFVEVSYKDARKIADLLGLKDVPLGEETARLSFEMQENLIAKIEVILKTEIDHYYIWLTVDGQPVLGIDPPVPLYN
;
A
#
# COMPACT_ATOMS: atom_id res chain seq x y z
N MET A 1 -27.88 -30.85 29.31
CA MET A 1 -26.42 -30.69 29.10
C MET A 1 -26.01 -30.72 27.63
N LYS A 2 -26.48 -31.65 26.78
CA LYS A 2 -26.09 -31.75 25.36
C LYS A 2 -26.36 -30.48 24.51
N LYS A 3 -27.42 -29.73 24.82
CA LYS A 3 -27.80 -28.49 24.11
C LYS A 3 -26.85 -27.31 24.38
N ILE A 4 -26.24 -27.26 25.57
CA ILE A 4 -25.30 -26.20 25.96
C ILE A 4 -23.97 -26.38 25.23
N GLY A 5 -23.49 -27.62 25.11
CA GLY A 5 -22.28 -27.92 24.34
C GLY A 5 -22.41 -27.57 22.86
N PHE A 6 -23.60 -27.78 22.28
CA PHE A 6 -23.88 -27.39 20.88
C PHE A 6 -23.86 -25.88 20.67
N LEU A 7 -24.42 -25.12 21.62
CA LEU A 7 -24.40 -23.65 21.60
C LEU A 7 -22.99 -23.10 21.74
N LEU A 8 -22.17 -23.66 22.65
CA LEU A 8 -20.77 -23.25 22.80
C LEU A 8 -19.95 -23.56 21.54
N MET A 9 -20.15 -24.74 20.94
CA MET A 9 -19.48 -25.13 19.70
C MET A 9 -19.85 -24.19 18.55
N ALA A 10 -21.12 -23.84 18.42
CA ALA A 10 -21.59 -22.90 17.39
C ALA A 10 -20.96 -21.51 17.56
N VAL A 11 -20.86 -21.00 18.80
CA VAL A 11 -20.21 -19.71 19.10
C VAL A 11 -18.70 -19.75 18.83
N LEU A 12 -18.03 -20.86 19.13
CA LEU A 12 -16.61 -21.03 18.83
C LEU A 12 -16.34 -21.12 17.32
N LEU A 13 -17.23 -21.79 16.56
CA LEU A 13 -17.14 -21.86 15.11
C LEU A 13 -17.37 -20.49 14.43
N THR A 14 -18.32 -19.69 14.91
CA THR A 14 -18.56 -18.35 14.34
C THR A 14 -17.44 -17.37 14.66
N THR A 15 -16.83 -17.46 15.84
CA THR A 15 -15.67 -16.63 16.21
C THR A 15 -14.42 -17.04 15.45
N ALA A 16 -14.19 -18.33 15.19
CA ALA A 16 -13.07 -18.80 14.38
C ALA A 16 -13.17 -18.39 12.90
N LEU A 17 -14.39 -18.30 12.35
CA LEU A 17 -14.63 -17.86 10.97
C LEU A 17 -14.63 -16.33 10.79
N GLY A 18 -14.67 -15.57 11.89
CA GLY A 18 -14.69 -14.10 11.88
C GLY A 18 -13.32 -13.45 12.01
N ILE A 19 -12.24 -14.23 12.14
CA ILE A 19 -10.87 -13.70 12.18
C ILE A 19 -10.50 -13.30 10.75
N LYS A 20 -10.79 -12.04 10.39
CA LYS A 20 -10.09 -11.41 9.28
C LYS A 20 -8.62 -11.33 9.68
N THR A 21 -7.75 -11.97 8.90
CA THR A 21 -6.32 -11.67 8.93
C THR A 21 -6.16 -10.17 8.73
N ALA A 22 -5.28 -9.53 9.50
CA ALA A 22 -5.11 -8.09 9.44
C ALA A 22 -4.41 -7.71 8.13
N GLU A 23 -5.13 -7.74 7.00
CA GLU A 23 -4.56 -7.44 5.68
C GLU A 23 -3.73 -6.14 5.74
N ALA A 24 -2.48 -6.22 5.27
CA ALA A 24 -1.60 -5.07 5.18
C ALA A 24 -2.31 -3.91 4.50
N ALA A 25 -2.28 -2.75 5.14
CA ALA A 25 -3.07 -1.63 4.71
C ALA A 25 -2.17 -0.58 4.05
N TYR A 26 -2.54 -0.19 2.83
CA TYR A 26 -2.22 1.15 2.38
C TYR A 26 -2.96 2.14 3.28
N LEU A 27 -2.22 3.02 3.96
CA LEU A 27 -2.73 3.98 4.93
C LEU A 27 -2.73 5.42 4.35
N PRO A 28 -3.69 5.77 3.49
CA PRO A 28 -3.72 7.05 2.77
C PRO A 28 -3.79 8.28 3.69
N GLU A 29 -4.25 8.13 4.93
CA GLU A 29 -4.25 9.21 5.93
C GLU A 29 -2.84 9.68 6.32
N TYR A 30 -1.81 8.85 6.10
CA TYR A 30 -0.41 9.20 6.35
C TYR A 30 0.30 9.73 5.11
N ASP A 31 -0.35 9.75 3.95
CA ASP A 31 0.25 10.27 2.73
C ASP A 31 0.74 11.71 2.89
N LYS A 32 1.76 12.02 2.10
CA LYS A 32 2.40 13.33 2.05
C LYS A 32 2.43 13.80 0.61
N PHE A 33 2.11 15.07 0.39
CA PHE A 33 2.14 15.68 -0.93
C PHE A 33 3.27 16.71 -0.96
N VAL A 34 4.18 16.56 -1.92
CA VAL A 34 5.37 17.40 -2.05
C VAL A 34 5.38 18.02 -3.43
N GLU A 35 5.18 19.33 -3.48
CA GLU A 35 5.23 20.11 -4.71
C GLU A 35 6.68 20.22 -5.22
N VAL A 36 6.89 19.88 -6.48
CA VAL A 36 8.21 19.88 -7.13
C VAL A 36 8.14 20.46 -8.53
N SER A 37 9.29 20.82 -9.09
CA SER A 37 9.34 21.20 -10.49
C SER A 37 9.05 20.00 -11.40
N TYR A 38 8.39 20.22 -12.54
CA TYR A 38 8.18 19.18 -13.57
C TYR A 38 9.50 18.48 -13.93
N LYS A 39 10.59 19.26 -14.05
CA LYS A 39 11.93 18.75 -14.39
C LYS A 39 12.44 17.75 -13.36
N ASP A 40 12.21 17.99 -12.08
CA ASP A 40 12.69 17.10 -11.02
C ASP A 40 11.79 15.88 -10.85
N ALA A 41 10.46 16.03 -10.92
CA ALA A 41 9.52 14.91 -10.99
C ALA A 41 9.87 13.96 -12.15
N ARG A 42 10.23 14.51 -13.33
CA ARG A 42 10.57 13.73 -14.52
C ARG A 42 11.82 12.89 -14.31
N LYS A 43 12.88 13.49 -13.76
CA LYS A 43 14.12 12.76 -13.45
C LYS A 43 13.86 11.60 -12.49
N ILE A 44 13.03 11.81 -11.46
CA ILE A 44 12.72 10.77 -10.48
C ILE A 44 11.89 9.65 -11.12
N ALA A 45 10.87 10.00 -11.91
CA ALA A 45 10.08 9.01 -12.64
C ALA A 45 10.95 8.16 -13.60
N ASP A 46 11.96 8.76 -14.24
CA ASP A 46 12.92 8.02 -15.07
C ASP A 46 13.77 7.03 -14.25
N LEU A 47 14.15 7.36 -13.02
CA LEU A 47 14.86 6.45 -12.11
C LEU A 47 14.01 5.24 -11.71
N LEU A 48 12.69 5.39 -11.68
CA LEU A 48 11.72 4.32 -11.42
C LEU A 48 11.40 3.49 -12.68
N GLY A 49 12.10 3.71 -13.78
CA GLY A 49 11.88 2.98 -15.04
C GLY A 49 10.66 3.44 -15.83
N LEU A 50 10.03 4.55 -15.45
CA LEU A 50 8.87 5.14 -16.16
C LEU A 50 9.32 6.11 -17.27
N LYS A 51 10.47 5.82 -17.88
CA LYS A 51 10.96 6.59 -19.02
C LYS A 51 9.92 6.52 -20.14
N ASP A 52 9.71 7.66 -20.81
CA ASP A 52 8.74 7.82 -21.90
C ASP A 52 7.25 7.79 -21.50
N VAL A 53 6.92 7.62 -20.21
CA VAL A 53 5.55 7.80 -19.69
C VAL A 53 5.34 9.27 -19.32
N PRO A 54 4.38 10.02 -19.89
CA PRO A 54 4.14 11.42 -19.54
C PRO A 54 3.75 11.61 -18.07
N LEU A 55 4.36 12.58 -17.38
CA LEU A 55 3.98 12.94 -16.02
C LEU A 55 2.50 13.36 -15.96
N GLY A 56 1.78 12.84 -14.99
CA GLY A 56 0.35 13.04 -14.82
C GLY A 56 -0.29 11.86 -14.09
N GLU A 57 -1.61 11.79 -14.16
CA GLU A 57 -2.42 10.75 -13.52
C GLU A 57 -1.94 9.33 -13.85
N GLU A 58 -1.58 9.07 -15.11
CA GLU A 58 -1.11 7.75 -15.53
C GLU A 58 0.24 7.37 -14.91
N THR A 59 1.20 8.32 -14.84
CA THR A 59 2.48 8.06 -14.17
C THR A 59 2.26 7.84 -12.67
N ALA A 60 1.38 8.63 -12.04
CA ALA A 60 1.02 8.46 -10.63
C ALA A 60 0.44 7.05 -10.38
N ARG A 61 -0.54 6.64 -11.19
CA ARG A 61 -1.16 5.32 -11.13
C ARG A 61 -0.14 4.18 -11.31
N LEU A 62 0.69 4.27 -12.35
CA LEU A 62 1.71 3.25 -12.62
C LEU A 62 2.72 3.12 -11.48
N SER A 63 3.21 4.25 -10.96
CA SER A 63 4.17 4.23 -9.85
C SER A 63 3.58 3.62 -8.58
N PHE A 64 2.32 3.92 -8.27
CA PHE A 64 1.60 3.31 -7.16
C PHE A 64 1.43 1.81 -7.36
N GLU A 65 0.83 1.38 -8.48
CA GLU A 65 0.58 -0.04 -8.74
C GLU A 65 1.86 -0.87 -8.79
N MET A 66 2.96 -0.33 -9.32
CA MET A 66 4.24 -1.02 -9.32
C MET A 66 4.75 -1.31 -7.91
N GLN A 67 4.57 -0.37 -6.98
CA GLN A 67 4.99 -0.48 -5.60
C GLN A 67 4.06 -1.41 -4.81
N GLU A 68 2.75 -1.26 -4.93
CA GLU A 68 1.75 -2.19 -4.34
C GLU A 68 2.03 -3.65 -4.76
N ASN A 69 2.26 -3.87 -6.06
CA ASN A 69 2.55 -5.19 -6.59
C ASN A 69 3.89 -5.77 -6.09
N LEU A 70 4.86 -4.91 -5.78
CA LEU A 70 6.14 -5.32 -5.20
C LEU A 70 5.97 -5.67 -3.72
N ILE A 71 5.28 -4.82 -2.95
CA ILE A 71 4.99 -5.04 -1.53
C ILE A 71 4.26 -6.37 -1.35
N ALA A 72 3.16 -6.60 -2.08
CA ALA A 72 2.40 -7.86 -2.01
C ALA A 72 3.27 -9.10 -2.26
N LYS A 73 4.25 -9.02 -3.18
CA LYS A 73 5.20 -10.13 -3.42
C LYS A 73 6.16 -10.32 -2.26
N ILE A 74 6.67 -9.22 -1.68
CA ILE A 74 7.56 -9.26 -0.52
C ILE A 74 6.84 -9.89 0.68
N GLU A 75 5.60 -9.52 0.94
CA GLU A 75 4.80 -10.08 2.05
C GLU A 75 4.60 -11.59 1.91
N VAL A 76 4.33 -12.08 0.70
CA VAL A 76 4.23 -13.52 0.43
C VAL A 76 5.54 -14.25 0.72
N ILE A 77 6.69 -13.62 0.43
CA ILE A 77 8.02 -14.18 0.68
C ILE A 77 8.37 -14.16 2.18
N LEU A 78 8.15 -13.02 2.84
CA LEU A 78 8.55 -12.77 4.23
C LEU A 78 7.52 -13.26 5.26
N LYS A 79 6.31 -13.64 4.82
CA LYS A 79 5.18 -14.02 5.69
C LYS A 79 4.88 -12.95 6.75
N THR A 80 5.01 -11.69 6.36
CA THR A 80 4.86 -10.51 7.21
C THR A 80 4.06 -9.47 6.43
N GLU A 81 3.06 -8.87 7.06
CA GLU A 81 2.27 -7.75 6.52
C GLU A 81 3.07 -6.45 6.66
N ILE A 82 3.03 -5.61 5.64
CA ILE A 82 3.79 -4.35 5.55
C ILE A 82 2.81 -3.20 5.40
N ASP A 83 2.54 -2.49 6.48
CA ASP A 83 1.84 -1.22 6.42
C ASP A 83 2.70 -0.17 5.70
N HIS A 84 2.08 0.60 4.82
CA HIS A 84 2.78 1.57 3.98
C HIS A 84 1.89 2.77 3.64
N TYR A 85 2.52 3.86 3.23
CA TYR A 85 1.89 5.10 2.80
C TYR A 85 2.77 5.75 1.74
N TYR A 86 2.29 6.77 1.04
CA TYR A 86 3.03 7.33 -0.09
C TYR A 86 3.41 8.80 0.12
N ILE A 87 4.60 9.14 -0.38
CA ILE A 87 4.96 10.50 -0.74
C ILE A 87 4.57 10.70 -2.20
N TRP A 88 3.56 11.52 -2.43
CA TRP A 88 3.12 11.94 -3.76
C TRP A 88 3.86 13.21 -4.17
N LEU A 89 4.62 13.12 -5.25
CA LEU A 89 5.14 14.31 -5.92
C LEU A 89 4.01 14.98 -6.69
N THR A 90 3.84 16.27 -6.47
CA THR A 90 2.84 17.09 -7.18
C THR A 90 3.52 18.10 -8.09
N VAL A 91 2.88 18.37 -9.23
CA VAL A 91 3.22 19.45 -10.16
C VAL A 91 1.95 20.25 -10.41
N ASP A 92 1.99 21.55 -10.15
CA ASP A 92 0.83 22.44 -10.21
C ASP A 92 -0.32 21.92 -9.33
N GLY A 93 0.00 21.34 -8.17
CA GLY A 93 -0.96 20.75 -7.24
C GLY A 93 -1.58 19.43 -7.70
N GLN A 94 -1.15 18.86 -8.83
CA GLN A 94 -1.62 17.56 -9.32
C GLN A 94 -0.59 16.46 -9.00
N PRO A 95 -0.98 15.34 -8.37
CA PRO A 95 -0.10 14.19 -8.18
C PRO A 95 0.38 13.63 -9.52
N VAL A 96 1.70 13.42 -9.64
CA VAL A 96 2.32 12.88 -10.86
C VAL A 96 3.17 11.65 -10.62
N LEU A 97 3.52 11.36 -9.36
CA LEU A 97 4.35 10.22 -8.99
C LEU A 97 4.16 9.87 -7.51
N GLY A 98 3.94 8.60 -7.20
CA GLY A 98 3.93 8.07 -5.84
C GLY A 98 5.24 7.38 -5.49
N ILE A 99 5.72 7.56 -4.26
CA ILE A 99 6.90 6.89 -3.72
C ILE A 99 6.55 6.35 -2.34
N ASP A 100 6.61 5.04 -2.17
CA ASP A 100 6.51 4.38 -0.86
C ASP A 100 7.84 4.56 -0.11
N PRO A 101 7.89 5.33 1.00
CA PRO A 101 9.08 5.42 1.82
C PRO A 101 9.21 4.13 2.65
N PRO A 102 10.39 3.48 2.68
CA PRO A 102 10.56 2.30 3.51
C PRO A 102 10.43 2.67 4.99
N VAL A 103 9.37 2.20 5.64
CA VAL A 103 9.21 2.28 7.09
C VAL A 103 9.10 0.86 7.64
N PRO A 104 10.07 0.38 8.44
CA PRO A 104 9.93 -0.92 9.08
C PRO A 104 8.80 -0.86 10.11
N LEU A 105 7.89 -1.84 10.09
CA LEU A 105 6.81 -1.99 11.05
C LEU A 105 7.33 -2.14 12.51
N TYR A 106 8.56 -2.60 12.69
CA TYR A 106 9.21 -2.76 14.00
C TYR A 106 10.72 -2.43 13.96
N ASN A 107 11.23 -1.82 15.06
CA ASN A 107 12.66 -1.67 15.38
C ASN A 107 13.04 -2.57 16.56
#